data_AF-A0A8T5A531-F1
#
_entry.id   AF-A0A8T5A531-F1
#
_cell.length_a   1.000
_cell.length_b   1.000
_cell.length_c   1.000
_cell.angle_alpha   90.00
_cell.angle_beta   90.00
_cell.angle_gamma   90.00
#
_symmetry.space_group_name_H-M   'P 1'
#
loop_
_entity.id
_entity.type
_entity.pdbx_description
1 polymer ?
#
loop_
_entity_poly.entity_id
_entity_poly.type
_entity_poly.pdbx_seq_one_letter_code
_entity_poly.pdbx_strand_id
1 'polypeptide(L)'
;MKIALCGYLGSGCTEVAEILAGKLGLEVINTSRILTMIRDFESLSRSGEVDLDLLIKNKLDEILQRDNVIVEGRSAFFLLDRKDVIKIFLNASLEERVRHVASRRGIPLDEARDDVERSDRDRNGILQRFFKKDRIDPSDFDFSVKTNSKTFARVADIIADVVNSLK
;
A
#
# COMPACT_ATOMS: atom_id res chain seq x y z
N MET A 1 -13.60 -3.89 -10.24
CA MET A 1 -13.29 -2.99 -9.11
C MET A 1 -11.81 -3.07 -8.78
N LYS A 2 -11.14 -1.93 -8.65
CA LYS A 2 -9.71 -1.83 -8.32
C LYS A 2 -9.54 -0.86 -7.16
N ILE A 3 -8.85 -1.28 -6.11
CA ILE A 3 -8.60 -0.46 -4.92
C ILE A 3 -7.09 -0.35 -4.69
N ALA A 4 -6.59 0.86 -4.49
CA ALA A 4 -5.27 1.13 -3.95
C ALA A 4 -5.42 1.47 -2.46
N LEU A 5 -5.04 0.54 -1.59
CA LEU A 5 -5.03 0.74 -0.14
C LEU A 5 -3.63 1.17 0.32
N CYS A 6 -3.38 2.46 0.15
CA CYS A 6 -2.15 3.13 0.56
C CYS A 6 -2.13 3.32 2.07
N GLY A 7 -0.94 3.39 2.67
CA GLY A 7 -0.83 3.74 4.08
C GLY A 7 0.58 3.69 4.62
N TYR A 8 0.77 4.28 5.80
CA TYR A 8 2.04 4.24 6.52
C TYR A 8 2.38 2.82 7.01
N LEU A 9 3.68 2.47 7.07
CA LEU A 9 4.07 1.19 7.68
C LEU A 9 3.57 1.17 9.13
N GLY A 10 2.82 0.12 9.50
CA GLY A 10 2.17 0.00 10.79
C GLY A 10 0.77 0.63 10.88
N SER A 11 0.22 1.21 9.81
CA SER A 11 -1.16 1.76 9.85
C SER A 11 -2.27 0.72 9.67
N GLY A 12 -1.92 -0.54 9.35
CA GLY A 12 -2.87 -1.66 9.23
C GLY A 12 -3.28 -2.03 7.81
N CYS A 13 -2.54 -1.64 6.77
CA CYS A 13 -2.89 -1.93 5.37
C CYS A 13 -3.15 -3.41 5.11
N THR A 14 -2.25 -4.31 5.55
CA THR A 14 -2.39 -5.74 5.27
C THR A 14 -3.64 -6.32 5.93
N GLU A 15 -3.87 -6.04 7.22
CA GLU A 15 -5.04 -6.54 7.96
C GLU A 15 -6.34 -6.01 7.38
N VAL A 16 -6.40 -4.70 7.08
CA VAL A 16 -7.57 -4.09 6.48
C VAL A 16 -7.81 -4.64 5.08
N ALA A 17 -6.77 -4.83 4.26
CA ALA A 17 -6.89 -5.40 2.91
C ALA A 17 -7.44 -6.82 2.95
N GLU A 18 -6.94 -7.69 3.83
CA GLU A 18 -7.40 -9.08 3.96
C GLU A 18 -8.87 -9.16 4.38
N ILE A 19 -9.28 -8.37 5.38
CA ILE A 19 -10.67 -8.33 5.85
C ILE A 19 -11.58 -7.77 4.75
N LEU A 20 -11.17 -6.67 4.10
CA LEU A 20 -11.93 -6.03 3.03
C LEU A 20 -12.07 -6.93 1.80
N ALA A 21 -11.00 -7.65 1.43
CA ALA A 21 -11.01 -8.64 0.36
C ALA A 21 -12.04 -9.74 0.61
N GLY A 22 -12.09 -10.28 1.84
CA GLY A 22 -13.09 -11.27 2.22
C GLY A 22 -14.53 -10.76 2.12
N LYS A 23 -14.76 -9.49 2.45
CA LYS A 23 -16.09 -8.85 2.35
C LYS A 23 -16.53 -8.57 0.92
N LEU A 24 -15.60 -8.16 0.06
CA LEU A 24 -15.90 -7.70 -1.30
C LEU A 24 -15.61 -8.76 -2.38
N GLY A 25 -15.06 -9.92 -2.02
CA GLY A 25 -14.67 -10.96 -2.96
C GLY A 25 -13.51 -10.54 -3.88
N LEU A 26 -12.54 -9.80 -3.35
CA LEU A 26 -11.40 -9.25 -4.12
C LEU A 26 -10.10 -10.00 -3.80
N GLU A 27 -9.15 -10.00 -4.73
CA GLU A 27 -7.81 -10.53 -4.49
C GLU A 27 -6.88 -9.44 -3.89
N VAL A 28 -6.08 -9.80 -2.88
CA VAL A 28 -5.05 -8.89 -2.32
C VAL A 28 -3.72 -9.09 -3.04
N ILE A 29 -3.13 -7.99 -3.51
CA ILE A 29 -1.80 -7.92 -4.10
C ILE A 29 -0.96 -6.92 -3.30
N ASN A 30 0.26 -7.30 -2.96
CA ASN A 30 1.22 -6.43 -2.28
C ASN A 30 2.61 -6.60 -2.86
N THR A 31 3.58 -5.83 -2.36
CA THR A 31 4.94 -5.83 -2.88
C THR A 31 5.57 -7.22 -2.88
N SER A 32 5.42 -8.01 -1.81
CA SER A 32 6.01 -9.35 -1.75
C SER A 32 5.38 -10.30 -2.77
N ARG A 33 4.05 -10.30 -2.93
CA ARG A 33 3.40 -11.11 -3.99
C ARG A 33 3.86 -10.68 -5.38
N ILE A 34 3.97 -9.37 -5.66
CA ILE A 34 4.44 -8.87 -6.95
C ILE A 34 5.86 -9.37 -7.26
N LEU A 35 6.78 -9.29 -6.28
CA LEU A 35 8.16 -9.75 -6.46
C LEU A 35 8.24 -11.24 -6.84
N THR A 36 7.39 -12.10 -6.25
CA THR A 36 7.33 -13.53 -6.62
C THR A 36 6.82 -13.80 -8.03
N MET A 37 6.12 -12.83 -8.64
CA MET A 37 5.60 -12.94 -10.01
C MET A 37 6.59 -12.46 -11.07
N ILE A 38 7.70 -11.83 -10.66
CA ILE A 38 8.77 -11.41 -11.55
C ILE A 38 9.72 -12.60 -11.73
N ARG A 39 9.73 -13.19 -12.94
CA ARG A 39 10.45 -14.44 -13.21
C ARG A 39 11.82 -14.26 -13.89
N ASP A 40 12.05 -13.13 -14.57
CA ASP A 40 13.23 -12.94 -15.42
C ASP A 40 13.96 -11.64 -15.06
N PHE A 41 14.74 -11.69 -13.99
CA PHE A 41 15.55 -10.55 -13.57
C PHE A 41 16.73 -10.28 -14.53
N GLU A 42 17.19 -11.28 -15.29
CA GLU A 42 18.34 -11.15 -16.18
C GLU A 42 18.02 -10.25 -17.37
N SER A 43 16.88 -10.46 -18.05
CA SER A 43 16.45 -9.57 -19.15
C SER A 43 16.09 -8.15 -18.68
N LEU A 44 15.80 -8.00 -17.39
CA LEU A 44 15.44 -6.75 -16.75
C LEU A 44 16.66 -5.99 -16.19
N SER A 45 17.83 -6.62 -16.18
CA SER A 45 19.09 -5.99 -15.80
C SER A 45 19.65 -5.16 -16.95
N ARG A 46 19.87 -3.86 -16.71
CA ARG A 46 20.58 -2.97 -17.65
C ARG A 46 21.93 -2.64 -17.05
N SER A 47 23.01 -3.08 -17.70
CA SER A 47 24.39 -2.84 -17.26
C SER A 47 24.69 -3.33 -15.84
N GLY A 48 24.00 -4.40 -15.37
CA GLY A 48 24.13 -4.94 -14.02
C GLY A 48 23.22 -4.28 -12.97
N GLU A 49 22.45 -3.26 -13.36
CA GLU A 49 21.51 -2.56 -12.48
C GLU A 49 20.08 -3.03 -12.70
N VAL A 50 19.33 -3.20 -11.59
CA VAL A 50 17.91 -3.54 -11.61
C VAL A 50 17.12 -2.47 -10.88
N ASP A 51 16.16 -1.89 -11.60
CA ASP A 51 15.25 -0.88 -11.06
C ASP A 51 13.97 -1.52 -10.51
N LEU A 52 14.03 -1.97 -9.25
CA LEU A 52 12.92 -2.68 -8.61
C LEU A 52 11.59 -1.92 -8.65
N ASP A 53 11.60 -0.60 -8.45
CA ASP A 53 10.37 0.19 -8.46
C ASP A 53 9.70 0.18 -9.84
N LEU A 54 10.49 0.32 -10.90
CA LEU A 54 9.98 0.27 -12.28
C LEU A 54 9.45 -1.13 -12.60
N LEU A 55 10.11 -2.19 -12.11
CA LEU A 55 9.62 -3.56 -12.28
C LEU A 55 8.29 -3.80 -11.56
N ILE A 56 8.18 -3.34 -10.32
CA ILE A 56 6.94 -3.41 -9.54
C ILE A 56 5.84 -2.63 -10.26
N LYS A 57 6.12 -1.42 -10.75
CA LYS A 57 5.15 -0.60 -11.48
C LYS A 57 4.68 -1.29 -12.76
N ASN A 58 5.60 -1.79 -13.60
CA ASN A 58 5.25 -2.49 -14.84
C ASN A 58 4.40 -3.73 -14.55
N LYS A 59 4.76 -4.50 -13.51
CA LYS A 59 4.00 -5.68 -13.12
C LYS A 59 2.61 -5.34 -12.58
N LEU A 60 2.47 -4.23 -11.87
CA LEU A 60 1.17 -3.69 -11.47
C LEU A 60 0.31 -3.32 -12.68
N ASP A 61 0.90 -2.70 -13.71
CA ASP A 61 0.16 -2.34 -14.93
C ASP A 61 -0.37 -3.57 -15.70
N GLU A 62 0.34 -4.71 -15.65
CA GLU A 62 -0.16 -6.01 -16.12
C GLU A 62 -1.28 -6.56 -15.22
N ILE A 63 -1.07 -6.57 -13.90
CA ILE A 63 -2.05 -7.09 -12.94
C ILE A 63 -3.37 -6.30 -13.03
N LEU A 64 -3.30 -4.99 -13.26
CA LEU A 64 -4.47 -4.10 -13.33
C LEU A 64 -5.18 -4.13 -14.69
N GLN A 65 -4.78 -4.98 -15.63
CA GLN A 65 -5.59 -5.31 -16.81
C GLN A 65 -6.87 -6.08 -16.42
N ARG A 66 -6.86 -6.77 -15.28
CA ARG A 66 -8.06 -7.39 -14.71
C ARG A 66 -8.67 -6.50 -13.61
N ASP A 67 -9.92 -6.80 -13.31
CA ASP A 67 -10.64 -6.25 -12.17
C ASP A 67 -10.51 -7.15 -10.94
N ASN A 68 -11.13 -6.73 -9.84
CA ASN A 68 -11.32 -7.48 -8.60
C ASN A 68 -10.05 -7.63 -7.77
N VAL A 69 -9.34 -6.51 -7.60
CA VAL A 69 -8.04 -6.48 -6.91
C VAL A 69 -7.96 -5.32 -5.91
N ILE A 70 -7.37 -5.60 -4.76
CA ILE A 70 -6.86 -4.63 -3.79
C ILE A 70 -5.34 -4.67 -3.86
N VAL A 71 -4.72 -3.57 -4.27
CA VAL A 71 -3.27 -3.38 -4.15
C VAL A 71 -3.02 -2.65 -2.83
N GLU A 72 -2.26 -3.26 -1.92
CA GLU A 72 -2.00 -2.69 -0.59
C GLU A 72 -0.54 -2.30 -0.35
N GLY A 73 -0.35 -1.40 0.62
CA GLY A 73 0.96 -1.08 1.16
C GLY A 73 1.76 -0.17 0.24
N ARG A 74 3.07 -0.42 0.13
CA ARG A 74 4.00 0.43 -0.63
C ARG A 74 3.68 0.42 -2.13
N SER A 75 3.32 -0.74 -2.68
CA SER A 75 3.00 -0.89 -4.10
C SER A 75 1.75 -0.10 -4.53
N ALA A 76 0.83 0.17 -3.61
CA ALA A 76 -0.36 0.96 -3.89
C ALA A 76 -0.04 2.42 -4.28
N PHE A 77 1.09 2.96 -3.80
CA PHE A 77 1.51 4.34 -4.13
C PHE A 77 1.90 4.52 -5.60
N PHE A 78 2.24 3.45 -6.33
CA PHE A 78 2.49 3.55 -7.78
C PHE A 78 1.22 3.82 -8.60
N LEU A 79 0.05 3.78 -7.97
CA LEU A 79 -1.25 3.89 -8.65
C LEU A 79 -1.91 5.27 -8.49
N LEU A 80 -1.22 6.26 -7.90
CA LEU A 80 -1.82 7.55 -7.58
C LEU A 80 -2.26 8.35 -8.82
N ASP A 81 -1.62 8.15 -9.96
CA ASP A 81 -1.97 8.75 -11.26
C ASP A 81 -3.10 8.03 -12.00
N ARG A 82 -3.49 6.83 -11.56
CA ARG A 82 -4.58 6.07 -12.19
C ARG A 82 -5.94 6.65 -11.82
N LYS A 83 -6.83 6.71 -12.82
CA LYS A 83 -8.21 7.19 -12.71
C LYS A 83 -9.22 6.07 -12.53
N ASP A 84 -8.85 4.84 -12.89
CA ASP A 84 -9.69 3.64 -12.81
C ASP A 84 -9.53 2.87 -11.48
N VAL A 85 -8.95 3.52 -10.46
CA VAL A 85 -8.60 2.92 -9.17
C VAL A 85 -9.13 3.80 -8.04
N ILE A 86 -9.86 3.21 -7.09
CA ILE A 86 -10.27 3.87 -5.86
C ILE A 86 -9.06 3.93 -4.92
N LYS A 87 -8.64 5.13 -4.55
CA LYS A 87 -7.43 5.41 -3.78
C LYS A 87 -7.79 5.76 -2.34
N ILE A 88 -7.35 4.92 -1.42
CA ILE A 88 -7.66 5.03 0.01
C ILE A 88 -6.35 5.15 0.78
N PHE A 89 -6.28 6.09 1.72
CA PHE A 89 -5.11 6.26 2.57
C PHE A 89 -5.39 5.89 4.03
N LEU A 90 -4.63 4.93 4.58
CA LEU A 90 -4.67 4.57 6.00
C LEU A 90 -3.56 5.29 6.77
N ASN A 91 -3.97 6.09 7.75
CA ASN A 91 -3.07 6.89 8.56
C ASN A 91 -3.14 6.50 10.06
N ALA A 92 -1.98 6.49 10.71
CA ALA A 92 -1.84 6.30 12.15
C ALA A 92 -0.72 7.17 12.73
N SER A 93 -0.78 7.47 14.04
CA SER A 93 0.30 8.21 14.70
C SER A 93 1.59 7.40 14.65
N LEU A 94 2.76 8.07 14.65
CA LEU A 94 4.05 7.37 14.66
C LEU A 94 4.13 6.37 15.82
N GLU A 95 3.74 6.76 17.02
CA GLU A 95 3.77 5.89 18.20
C GLU A 95 2.93 4.62 18.04
N GLU A 96 1.73 4.71 17.48
CA GLU A 96 0.89 3.53 17.27
C GLU A 96 1.44 2.65 16.15
N ARG A 97 1.97 3.24 15.07
CA ARG A 97 2.64 2.50 14.00
C ARG A 97 3.83 1.71 14.54
N VAL A 98 4.66 2.33 15.36
CA VAL A 98 5.82 1.68 16.00
C VAL A 98 5.37 0.55 16.92
N ARG A 99 4.40 0.79 17.82
CA ARG A 99 3.84 -0.26 18.69
C ARG A 99 3.27 -1.42 17.89
N HIS A 100 2.55 -1.12 16.81
CA HIS A 100 1.97 -2.13 15.95
C HIS A 100 3.03 -2.97 15.25
N VAL A 101 4.04 -2.33 14.64
CA VAL A 101 5.15 -3.03 13.98
C VAL A 101 5.94 -3.89 14.96
N ALA A 102 6.29 -3.34 16.13
CA ALA A 102 6.98 -4.07 17.20
C ALA A 102 6.20 -5.31 17.62
N SER A 103 4.90 -5.15 17.92
CA SER A 103 4.03 -6.26 18.32
C SER A 103 3.88 -7.31 17.23
N ARG A 104 3.73 -6.91 15.97
CA ARG A 104 3.47 -7.83 14.85
C ARG A 104 4.72 -8.62 14.45
N ARG A 105 5.90 -8.02 14.56
CA ARG A 105 7.18 -8.65 14.18
C ARG A 105 7.91 -9.29 15.35
N GLY A 106 7.52 -9.02 16.59
CA GLY A 106 8.22 -9.49 17.78
C GLY A 106 9.58 -8.83 17.97
N ILE A 107 9.72 -7.55 17.59
CA ILE A 107 10.97 -6.78 17.66
C ILE A 107 10.88 -5.63 18.68
N PRO A 108 12.02 -5.12 19.19
CA PRO A 108 12.05 -3.97 20.09
C PRO A 108 11.41 -2.70 19.49
N LEU A 109 10.89 -1.81 20.35
CA LEU A 109 10.28 -0.55 19.90
C LEU A 109 11.23 0.34 19.12
N ASP A 110 12.51 0.39 19.49
CA ASP A 110 13.52 1.20 18.80
C ASP A 110 13.80 0.66 17.39
N GLU A 111 13.93 -0.66 17.23
CA GLU A 111 14.09 -1.29 15.91
C GLU A 111 12.84 -1.09 15.04
N ALA A 112 11.65 -1.25 15.62
CA ALA A 112 10.39 -0.96 14.93
C ALA A 112 10.29 0.51 14.50
N ARG A 113 10.81 1.43 15.31
CA ARG A 113 10.87 2.85 14.97
C ARG A 113 11.77 3.10 13.77
N ASP A 114 12.98 2.53 13.77
CA ASP A 114 13.91 2.65 12.66
C ASP A 114 13.31 2.11 11.35
N ASP A 115 12.62 0.97 11.41
CA ASP A 115 11.92 0.37 10.28
C ASP A 115 10.79 1.27 9.75
N VAL A 116 10.01 1.86 10.66
CA VAL A 116 8.90 2.76 10.31
C VAL A 116 9.43 4.02 9.63
N GLU A 117 10.44 4.66 10.21
CA GLU A 117 11.03 5.88 9.67
C GLU A 117 11.76 5.60 8.34
N ARG A 118 12.45 4.46 8.20
CA ARG A 118 13.03 4.00 6.93
C ARG A 118 11.95 3.83 5.87
N SER A 119 10.85 3.17 6.21
CA SER A 119 9.75 3.00 5.24
C SER A 119 9.06 4.32 4.86
N ASP A 120 9.07 5.32 5.74
CA ASP A 120 8.54 6.64 5.42
C ASP A 120 9.45 7.37 4.42
N ARG A 121 10.78 7.29 4.60
CA ARG A 121 11.77 7.81 3.64
C ARG A 121 11.67 7.12 2.28
N ASP A 122 11.62 5.78 2.24
CA ASP A 122 11.49 5.01 0.99
C ASP A 122 10.26 5.44 0.18
N ARG A 123 9.12 5.61 0.86
CA ARG A 123 7.89 6.06 0.22
C ARG A 123 8.00 7.47 -0.33
N ASN A 124 8.60 8.41 0.41
CA ASN A 124 8.83 9.76 -0.13
C ASN A 124 9.72 9.69 -1.38
N GLY A 125 10.66 8.76 -1.44
CA GLY A 125 11.41 8.43 -2.66
C GLY A 125 10.50 8.06 -3.84
N ILE A 126 9.50 7.19 -3.62
CA ILE A 126 8.50 6.84 -4.66
C ILE A 126 7.71 8.08 -5.10
N LEU A 127 7.19 8.86 -4.15
CA LEU A 127 6.42 10.08 -4.45
C LEU A 127 7.22 11.07 -5.29
N GLN A 128 8.49 11.26 -4.92
CA GLN A 128 9.34 12.20 -5.62
C GLN A 128 9.73 11.69 -7.01
N ARG A 129 10.08 10.41 -7.11
CA ARG A 129 10.56 9.82 -8.35
C ARG A 129 9.47 9.75 -9.42
N PHE A 130 8.29 9.24 -9.04
CA PHE A 130 7.19 8.95 -9.97
C PHE A 130 6.16 10.06 -10.09
N PHE A 131 5.98 10.89 -9.06
CA PHE A 131 4.92 11.92 -9.05
C PHE A 131 5.45 13.35 -8.84
N LYS A 132 6.77 13.52 -8.68
CA LYS A 132 7.42 14.82 -8.40
C LYS A 132 6.84 15.52 -7.17
N LYS A 133 6.54 14.73 -6.13
CA LYS A 133 6.00 15.20 -4.85
C LYS A 133 6.93 14.87 -3.69
N ASP A 134 7.19 15.85 -2.84
CA ASP A 134 8.03 15.67 -1.64
C ASP A 134 7.27 15.07 -0.44
N ARG A 135 5.94 15.03 -0.51
CA ARG A 135 5.07 14.53 0.57
C ARG A 135 3.75 14.00 0.03
N ILE A 136 3.06 13.24 0.89
CA ILE A 136 1.68 12.81 0.65
C ILE A 136 0.77 14.04 0.59
N ASP A 137 -0.05 14.11 -0.46
CA ASP A 137 -1.11 15.11 -0.61
C ASP A 137 -2.46 14.41 -0.40
N PRO A 138 -3.29 14.85 0.57
CA PRO A 138 -4.61 14.26 0.78
C PRO A 138 -5.52 14.28 -0.47
N SER A 139 -5.28 15.19 -1.42
CA SER A 139 -6.03 15.27 -2.69
C SER A 139 -5.70 14.15 -3.67
N ASP A 140 -4.66 13.35 -3.44
CA ASP A 140 -4.33 12.18 -4.27
C ASP A 140 -5.23 10.96 -4.00
N PHE A 141 -6.03 11.01 -2.94
CA PHE A 141 -6.87 9.92 -2.48
C PHE A 141 -8.34 10.33 -2.54
N ASP A 142 -9.21 9.37 -2.85
CA ASP A 142 -10.66 9.58 -2.75
C ASP A 142 -11.07 9.83 -1.29
N PHE A 143 -10.42 9.14 -0.34
CA PHE A 143 -10.55 9.43 1.09
C PHE A 143 -9.39 8.87 1.92
N SER A 144 -9.29 9.38 3.15
CA SER A 144 -8.30 8.96 4.15
C SER A 144 -9.00 8.49 5.43
N VAL A 145 -8.50 7.41 6.02
CA VAL A 145 -9.04 6.83 7.25
C VAL A 145 -7.96 6.81 8.32
N LYS A 146 -8.23 7.52 9.43
CA LYS A 146 -7.43 7.43 10.64
C LYS A 146 -7.75 6.10 11.35
N THR A 147 -6.76 5.21 11.40
CA THR A 147 -6.91 3.86 11.97
C THR A 147 -6.74 3.83 13.48
N ASN A 148 -6.19 4.90 14.08
CA ASN A 148 -6.17 5.08 15.54
C ASN A 148 -7.60 4.92 16.09
N SER A 149 -7.68 4.35 17.30
CA SER A 149 -8.90 4.13 18.07
C SER A 149 -9.98 3.22 17.45
N LYS A 150 -9.69 2.52 16.35
CA LYS A 150 -10.62 1.56 15.72
C LYS A 150 -9.93 0.22 15.50
N THR A 151 -10.69 -0.87 15.55
CA THR A 151 -10.18 -2.16 15.09
C THR A 151 -10.03 -2.15 13.57
N PHE A 152 -9.09 -2.92 13.02
CA PHE A 152 -8.94 -3.07 11.57
C PHE A 152 -10.20 -3.62 10.90
N ALA A 153 -10.96 -4.47 11.60
CA ALA A 153 -12.28 -4.92 11.14
C ALA A 153 -13.26 -3.75 10.96
N ARG A 154 -13.33 -2.83 11.93
CA ARG A 154 -14.20 -1.66 11.83
C ARG A 154 -13.76 -0.70 10.73
N VAL A 155 -12.45 -0.56 10.52
CA VAL A 155 -11.90 0.22 9.40
C VAL A 155 -12.29 -0.41 8.06
N ALA A 156 -12.18 -1.73 7.93
CA ALA A 156 -12.59 -2.46 6.73
C ALA A 156 -14.11 -2.33 6.47
N ASP A 157 -14.95 -2.35 7.51
CA ASP A 157 -16.40 -2.10 7.37
C ASP A 157 -16.67 -0.70 6.79
N ILE A 158 -16.05 0.33 7.37
CA ILE A 158 -16.21 1.72 6.89
C ILE A 158 -15.80 1.84 5.43
N ILE A 159 -14.68 1.23 5.04
CA ILE A 159 -14.21 1.24 3.65
C ILE A 159 -15.20 0.50 2.74
N ALA A 160 -15.70 -0.67 3.14
CA ALA A 160 -16.65 -1.44 2.36
C ALA A 160 -17.96 -0.66 2.13
N ASP A 161 -18.47 0.02 3.15
CA ASP A 161 -19.67 0.85 3.07
C ASP A 161 -19.48 2.00 2.07
N VAL A 162 -18.38 2.74 2.18
CA VAL A 162 -18.05 3.84 1.26
C VAL A 162 -17.89 3.33 -0.16
N VAL A 163 -17.08 2.30 -0.37
CA VAL A 163 -16.80 1.75 -1.73
C VAL A 163 -18.07 1.22 -2.39
N ASN A 164 -18.99 0.61 -1.65
CA ASN A 164 -20.27 0.15 -2.21
C ASN A 164 -21.21 1.31 -2.56
N SER A 165 -21.10 2.44 -1.87
CA SER A 165 -21.88 3.65 -2.17
C SER A 165 -21.37 4.48 -3.36
N LEU A 166 -20.13 4.22 -3.81
CA LEU A 166 -19.52 4.87 -4.99
C LEU A 166 -19.92 4.19 -6.32
N LYS A 167 -20.66 3.08 -6.27
CA LYS A 167 -21.25 2.40 -7.44
C LYS A 167 -22.55 3.08 -7.84
#